data_AF-A0A1L9U1F6-F1
#
_entry.id   AF-A0A1L9U1F6-F1
#
_cell.length_a   1.000
_cell.length_b   1.000
_cell.length_c   1.000
_cell.angle_alpha   90.00
_cell.angle_beta   90.00
_cell.angle_gamma   90.00
#
_symmetry.space_group_name_H-M   'P 1'
#
loop_
_entity.id
_entity.type
_entity.pdbx_description
1 polymer ?
#
loop_
_entity_poly.entity_id
_entity_poly.type
_entity_poly.pdbx_seq_one_letter_code
_entity_poly.pdbx_strand_id
1 'polypeptide(L)'
;MKTCESLEGVMVDLWYCNATGSYSSFTKLSPNTPFPTLLADVGDNVTDFVVGSTDIHMDLETWLRGIWPTDKNGMVEMRTIFPGFYI
;
A
#
# COMPACT_ATOMS: atom_id res chain seq x y z
N MET A 1 18.07 20.23 0.69
CA MET A 1 19.01 19.12 0.96
C MET A 1 19.19 18.30 -0.30
N LYS A 2 20.42 18.27 -0.87
CA LYS A 2 20.84 17.45 -2.03
C LYS A 2 22.37 17.23 -1.97
N THR A 3 22.87 16.64 -0.88
CA THR A 3 24.33 16.43 -0.67
C THR A 3 24.86 15.14 -1.29
N CYS A 4 23.96 14.26 -1.77
CA CYS A 4 24.27 12.90 -2.24
C CYS A 4 24.88 11.98 -1.16
N GLU A 5 24.84 12.38 0.11
CA GLU A 5 25.24 11.54 1.24
C GLU A 5 24.14 10.54 1.61
N SER A 6 24.52 9.43 2.25
CA SER A 6 23.57 8.45 2.77
C SER A 6 22.69 9.05 3.86
N LEU A 7 21.45 8.57 3.96
CA LEU A 7 20.51 8.97 5.00
C LEU A 7 20.25 7.78 5.92
N GLU A 8 20.77 7.83 7.13
CA GLU A 8 20.54 6.82 8.18
C GLU A 8 19.24 7.09 8.94
N GLY A 9 18.53 6.04 9.34
CA GLY A 9 17.34 6.13 10.19
C GLY A 9 16.09 6.67 9.49
N VAL A 10 16.09 6.81 8.16
CA VAL A 10 14.91 7.21 7.39
C VAL A 10 13.99 6.01 7.27
N MET A 11 12.72 6.19 7.64
CA MET A 11 11.70 5.14 7.49
C MET A 11 11.30 5.01 6.02
N VAL A 12 11.52 3.81 5.47
CA VAL A 12 11.02 3.44 4.14
C VAL A 12 9.77 2.59 4.33
N ASP A 13 8.63 3.10 3.88
CA ASP A 13 7.35 2.39 3.82
C ASP A 13 7.18 1.75 2.44
N LEU A 14 6.97 0.44 2.41
CA LEU A 14 6.73 -0.33 1.20
C LEU A 14 5.46 -1.18 1.37
N TRP A 15 4.58 -1.09 0.38
CA TRP A 15 3.42 -1.96 0.24
C TRP A 15 3.23 -2.37 -1.21
N TYR A 16 2.75 -3.59 -1.44
CA TYR A 16 2.42 -4.07 -2.78
C TYR A 16 1.46 -5.27 -2.74
N CYS A 17 0.97 -5.69 -3.90
CA CYS A 17 0.02 -6.80 -4.02
C CYS A 17 0.70 -8.18 -3.90
N ASN A 18 -0.07 -9.21 -3.55
CA ASN A 18 0.43 -10.59 -3.59
C ASN A 18 0.67 -11.08 -5.03
N ALA A 19 1.18 -12.31 -5.16
CA ALA A 19 1.49 -12.92 -6.46
C ALA A 19 0.28 -13.03 -7.41
N THR A 20 -0.96 -12.95 -6.91
CA THR A 20 -2.19 -12.98 -7.71
C THR A 20 -2.80 -11.59 -7.93
N GLY A 21 -2.14 -10.51 -7.50
CA GLY A 21 -2.57 -9.14 -7.72
C GLY A 21 -3.48 -8.54 -6.63
N SER A 22 -3.77 -9.25 -5.55
CA SER A 22 -4.64 -8.76 -4.46
C SER A 22 -3.85 -7.97 -3.41
N TYR A 23 -4.51 -7.04 -2.71
CA TYR A 23 -3.91 -6.24 -1.64
C TYR A 23 -4.39 -6.66 -0.25
N SER A 24 -3.49 -6.63 0.73
CA SER A 24 -3.83 -6.80 2.15
C SER A 24 -4.71 -5.65 2.61
N SER A 25 -5.64 -5.93 3.53
CA SER A 25 -6.72 -5.04 3.97
C SER A 25 -7.88 -4.86 2.99
N PHE A 26 -7.75 -5.34 1.75
CA PHE A 26 -8.78 -5.27 0.71
C PHE A 26 -9.17 -6.67 0.24
N THR A 27 -9.09 -7.69 1.10
CA THR A 27 -9.18 -9.11 0.67
C THR A 27 -10.54 -9.49 0.10
N LYS A 28 -11.57 -8.68 0.36
CA LYS A 28 -12.94 -8.84 -0.15
C LYS A 28 -13.25 -7.98 -1.37
N LEU A 29 -12.30 -7.15 -1.82
CA LEU A 29 -12.46 -6.26 -2.95
C LEU A 29 -11.59 -6.73 -4.10
N SER A 30 -12.10 -6.57 -5.32
CA SER A 30 -11.32 -6.81 -6.52
C SER A 30 -10.51 -5.55 -6.84
N PRO A 31 -9.18 -5.65 -6.96
CA PRO A 31 -8.34 -4.52 -7.38
C PRO A 31 -8.62 -4.13 -8.85
N ASN A 32 -9.33 -4.97 -9.60
CA ASN A 32 -9.71 -4.71 -11.00
C ASN A 32 -11.09 -4.05 -11.14
N THR A 33 -11.74 -3.73 -10.03
CA THR A 33 -12.99 -2.97 -10.05
C THR A 33 -12.68 -1.48 -9.98
N PRO A 34 -13.24 -0.64 -10.86
CA PRO A 34 -13.02 0.80 -10.81
C PRO A 34 -13.35 1.41 -9.45
N PHE A 35 -12.49 2.30 -8.96
CA PHE A 35 -12.64 2.91 -7.65
C PHE A 35 -14.02 3.53 -7.35
N PRO A 36 -14.68 4.26 -8.28
CA PRO A 36 -16.03 4.78 -8.04
C PRO A 36 -17.08 3.68 -7.80
N THR A 37 -16.92 2.52 -8.44
CA THR A 37 -17.79 1.36 -8.22
C THR A 37 -17.52 0.76 -6.84
N LEU A 38 -16.25 0.61 -6.45
CA LEU A 38 -15.88 0.14 -5.11
C LEU A 38 -16.42 1.03 -3.99
N LEU A 39 -16.37 2.35 -4.16
CA LEU A 39 -16.96 3.31 -3.22
C LEU A 39 -18.48 3.11 -3.10
N ALA A 40 -19.18 3.01 -4.23
CA ALA A 40 -20.62 2.79 -4.23
C ALA A 40 -21.01 1.47 -3.54
N ASP A 41 -20.22 0.41 -3.72
CA ASP A 41 -20.45 -0.90 -3.11
C ASP A 41 -20.31 -0.86 -1.57
N VAL A 42 -19.51 0.06 -1.02
CA VAL A 42 -19.39 0.28 0.43
C VAL A 42 -20.35 1.35 0.96
N GLY A 43 -21.20 1.92 0.10
CA GLY A 43 -22.20 2.92 0.47
C GLY A 43 -21.70 4.37 0.45
N ASP A 44 -20.50 4.61 -0.09
CA ASP A 44 -19.91 5.95 -0.25
C ASP A 44 -20.10 6.50 -1.67
N ASN A 45 -19.97 7.82 -1.81
CA ASN A 45 -19.97 8.52 -3.09
C ASN A 45 -18.61 9.16 -3.36
N VAL A 46 -18.17 9.14 -4.62
CA VAL A 46 -16.94 9.82 -5.07
C VAL A 46 -16.96 11.32 -4.78
N THR A 47 -18.14 11.95 -4.72
CA THR A 47 -18.26 13.38 -4.35
C THR A 47 -17.93 13.64 -2.89
N ASP A 48 -18.04 12.62 -2.05
CA ASP A 48 -17.86 12.70 -0.60
C ASP A 48 -16.48 12.16 -0.19
N PHE A 49 -15.61 11.83 -1.16
CA PHE A 49 -14.27 11.34 -0.92
C PHE A 49 -13.40 12.39 -0.24
N VAL A 50 -12.89 12.05 0.95
CA VAL A 50 -11.96 12.87 1.72
C VAL A 50 -10.67 12.07 1.92
N VAL A 51 -9.57 12.60 1.38
CA VAL A 51 -8.23 12.00 1.53
C VAL A 51 -7.90 11.87 3.01
N GLY A 52 -7.59 10.64 3.44
CA GLY A 52 -7.25 10.32 4.83
C GLY A 52 -8.43 10.12 5.78
N SER A 53 -9.67 10.21 5.29
CA SER A 53 -10.88 9.91 6.08
C SER A 53 -11.79 8.88 5.44
N THR A 54 -11.95 8.89 4.11
CA THR A 54 -12.70 7.83 3.42
C THR A 54 -11.88 6.55 3.43
N ASP A 55 -12.48 5.48 3.96
CA ASP A 55 -11.82 4.20 4.19
C ASP A 55 -12.64 3.05 3.60
N ILE A 56 -12.01 2.26 2.74
CA ILE A 56 -12.60 1.07 2.12
C ILE A 56 -11.86 -0.23 2.52
N HIS A 57 -11.03 -0.19 3.57
CA HIS A 57 -10.39 -1.37 4.11
C HIS A 57 -11.45 -2.31 4.71
N MET A 58 -11.39 -3.60 4.39
CA MET A 58 -12.42 -4.61 4.72
C MET A 58 -11.97 -5.62 5.78
N ASP A 59 -10.70 -5.58 6.15
CA ASP A 59 -10.06 -6.47 7.12
C ASP A 59 -8.73 -5.87 7.64
N LEU A 60 -8.13 -6.54 8.61
CA LEU A 60 -6.89 -6.12 9.29
C LEU A 60 -5.65 -6.82 8.76
N GLU A 61 -5.72 -7.51 7.62
CA GLU A 61 -4.54 -8.15 7.06
C GLU A 61 -3.51 -7.10 6.66
N THR A 62 -2.24 -7.37 6.97
CA THR A 62 -1.12 -6.44 6.69
C THR A 62 0.05 -7.13 5.98
N TRP A 63 -0.17 -8.32 5.39
CA TRP A 63 0.88 -8.97 4.61
C TRP A 63 1.38 -8.07 3.48
N LEU A 64 2.66 -8.20 3.14
CA LEU A 64 3.33 -7.42 2.09
C LEU A 64 3.27 -5.89 2.30
N ARG A 65 3.13 -5.46 3.56
CA ARG A 65 3.32 -4.09 4.04
C ARG A 65 4.43 -4.09 5.07
N GLY A 66 5.34 -3.13 5.00
CA GLY A 66 6.44 -3.06 5.94
C GLY A 66 7.11 -1.70 5.94
N ILE A 67 7.48 -1.24 7.13
CA ILE A 67 8.25 -0.01 7.32
C ILE A 67 9.54 -0.38 8.00
N TRP A 68 10.68 0.04 7.44
CA TRP A 68 11.99 -0.25 8.02
C TRP A 68 12.93 0.96 7.89
N PRO A 69 13.73 1.26 8.93
CA PRO A 69 14.71 2.33 8.86
C PRO A 69 15.89 1.95 7.97
N THR A 70 16.46 2.93 7.26
CA THR A 70 17.75 2.78 6.59
C THR A 70 18.90 2.60 7.58
N ASP A 71 19.90 1.81 7.20
CA ASP A 71 21.14 1.66 7.97
C ASP A 71 22.10 2.87 7.79
N LYS A 72 23.28 2.81 8.41
CA LYS A 72 24.34 3.83 8.29
C LYS A 72 24.80 4.14 6.85
N ASN A 73 24.58 3.20 5.93
CA ASN A 73 24.92 3.36 4.52
C ASN A 73 23.74 3.88 3.69
N GLY A 74 22.60 4.16 4.31
CA GLY A 74 21.38 4.60 3.64
C GLY A 74 20.62 3.45 2.96
N MET A 75 20.87 2.20 3.37
CA MET A 75 20.31 1.01 2.73
C MET A 75 19.17 0.40 3.54
N VAL A 76 18.19 -0.16 2.84
CA VAL A 76 17.14 -1.01 3.41
C VAL A 76 17.09 -2.32 2.63
N GLU A 77 16.93 -3.44 3.34
CA GLU A 77 16.69 -4.75 2.74
C GLU A 77 15.36 -5.30 3.25
N MET A 78 14.51 -5.77 2.35
CA MET A 78 13.23 -6.37 2.67
C MET A 78 13.11 -7.73 1.99
N ARG A 79 12.74 -8.77 2.75
CA ARG A 79 12.44 -10.09 2.18
C ARG A 79 10.96 -10.16 1.79
N THR A 80 10.72 -10.38 0.50
CA THR A 80 9.38 -10.34 -0.11
C THR A 80 9.20 -11.40 -1.21
N ILE A 81 7.99 -11.50 -1.74
CA ILE A 81 7.66 -12.22 -2.97
C ILE A 81 7.58 -11.27 -4.18
N PHE A 82 7.70 -11.79 -5.40
CA PHE A 82 7.47 -10.99 -6.61
C PHE A 82 5.96 -10.63 -6.74
N PRO A 83 5.60 -9.36 -7.02
CA PRO A 83 4.21 -8.93 -7.15
C PRO A 83 3.51 -9.58 -8.35
N GLY A 84 2.19 -9.79 -8.20
CA GLY A 84 1.31 -10.02 -9.34
C GLY A 84 0.97 -8.72 -10.08
N PHE A 85 -0.10 -8.76 -10.87
CA PHE A 85 -0.64 -7.58 -11.57
C PHE A 85 -2.15 -7.49 -11.35
N TYR A 86 -2.70 -6.29 -11.43
CA TYR A 86 -4.12 -5.96 -11.36
C TYR A 86 -4.44 -5.00 -12.52
N ILE A 87 -5.59 -5.19 -13.17
CA ILE A 87 -6.05 -4.49 -14.37
C ILE A 87 -7.05 -3.41 -14.00
#